data_AF-A0A259CWP9-F1
#
_entry.id   AF-A0A259CWP9-F1
#
_cell.length_a   1.000
_cell.length_b   1.000
_cell.length_c   1.000
_cell.angle_alpha   90.00
_cell.angle_beta   90.00
_cell.angle_gamma   90.00
#
_symmetry.space_group_name_H-M   'P 1'
#
loop_
_entity.id
_entity.type
_entity.pdbx_description
1 polymer ?
#
loop_
_entity_poly.entity_id
_entity_poly.type
_entity_poly.pdbx_seq_one_letter_code
_entity_poly.pdbx_strand_id
1 'polypeptide(L)'
;MDILNSEWLIAMLKKSSSSPEMRLVNLFDVLDDWLDAPQINTNPLPNHTMDEKPLVQFLTVESAKAGAAMPELLANQLYFMAIAAAQEKINHHNPASLSHAKSAAKALITAQTKPEFTLPKKHVYAVAASTIVLVGCILGYTQWHSNEKTDDYALSTNATMPASGMVADASQLTASPEQTAALFARVEQMRKGNCQLIEALQLPDSYKKVYFENIVMGQISINREDQLLTNQLLDMVKCNYTPMLMANSRN
;
A
#
# COMPACT_ATOMS: atom_id res chain seq x y z
N MET A 1 -16.95 17.67 14.39
CA MET A 1 -16.86 16.42 15.18
C MET A 1 -15.92 15.48 14.45
N ASP A 2 -14.98 14.87 15.15
CA ASP A 2 -14.09 13.84 14.58
C ASP A 2 -14.83 12.51 14.50
N ILE A 3 -15.41 12.21 13.33
CA ILE A 3 -16.16 10.98 13.09
C ILE A 3 -15.28 9.74 13.28
N LEU A 4 -14.00 9.83 12.91
CA LEU A 4 -13.07 8.71 12.90
C LEU A 4 -12.63 8.34 14.31
N ASN A 5 -12.68 9.27 15.25
CA ASN A 5 -12.43 9.03 16.66
C ASN A 5 -13.73 8.98 17.50
N SER A 6 -14.90 8.85 16.86
CA SER A 6 -16.18 8.83 17.57
C SER A 6 -16.52 7.45 18.14
N GLU A 7 -17.00 7.43 19.39
CA GLU A 7 -17.59 6.24 20.02
C GLU A 7 -18.79 5.69 19.24
N TRP A 8 -19.52 6.58 18.56
CA TRP A 8 -20.63 6.21 17.68
C TRP A 8 -20.19 5.27 16.56
N LEU A 9 -19.09 5.59 15.87
CA LEU A 9 -18.56 4.77 14.79
C LEU A 9 -18.19 3.37 15.31
N ILE A 10 -17.50 3.30 16.45
CA ILE A 10 -17.12 2.02 17.07
C ILE A 10 -18.36 1.20 17.44
N ALA A 11 -19.40 1.83 18.01
CA ALA A 11 -20.65 1.15 18.34
C ALA A 11 -21.37 0.62 17.08
N MET A 12 -21.37 1.40 16.00
CA MET A 12 -21.98 1.00 14.73
C MET A 12 -21.23 -0.18 14.10
N LEU A 13 -19.90 -0.18 14.14
CA LEU A 13 -19.07 -1.30 13.68
C LEU A 13 -19.33 -2.56 14.50
N LYS A 14 -19.43 -2.43 15.83
CA LYS A 14 -19.76 -3.56 16.72
C LYS A 14 -21.14 -4.16 16.42
N LYS A 15 -22.10 -3.34 15.98
CA LYS A 15 -23.46 -3.76 15.60
C LYS A 15 -23.52 -4.36 14.18
N SER A 16 -22.63 -3.91 13.28
CA SER A 16 -22.68 -4.26 11.85
C SER A 16 -22.51 -5.75 11.55
N SER A 17 -21.73 -6.49 12.36
CA SER A 17 -21.51 -7.92 12.19
C SER A 17 -21.02 -8.58 13.47
N SER A 18 -21.26 -9.88 13.59
CA SER A 18 -20.67 -10.73 14.64
C SER A 18 -19.23 -11.15 14.30
N SER A 19 -18.87 -11.27 13.01
CA SER A 19 -17.54 -11.71 12.56
C SER A 19 -16.53 -10.55 12.57
N PRO A 20 -15.32 -10.72 13.13
CA PRO A 20 -14.31 -9.67 13.18
C PRO A 20 -13.87 -9.19 11.79
N GLU A 21 -13.66 -10.11 10.84
CA GLU A 21 -13.30 -9.76 9.45
C GLU A 21 -14.37 -8.87 8.80
N MET A 22 -15.64 -9.21 9.00
CA MET A 22 -16.75 -8.44 8.45
C MET A 22 -16.86 -7.06 9.11
N ARG A 23 -16.55 -6.92 10.41
CA ARG A 23 -16.52 -5.60 11.07
C ARG A 23 -15.45 -4.69 10.47
N LEU A 24 -14.28 -5.23 10.13
CA LEU A 24 -13.21 -4.48 9.46
C LEU A 24 -13.63 -4.00 8.07
N VAL A 25 -14.29 -4.86 7.29
CA VAL A 25 -14.78 -4.53 5.95
C VAL A 25 -15.96 -3.56 6.00
N ASN A 26 -16.87 -3.72 6.95
CA ASN A 26 -18.05 -2.86 7.12
C ASN A 26 -17.68 -1.42 7.55
N LEU A 27 -16.44 -1.17 7.95
CA LEU A 27 -15.92 0.19 8.15
C LEU A 27 -16.24 1.11 6.97
N PHE A 28 -16.00 0.61 5.76
CA PHE A 28 -16.19 1.40 4.55
C PHE A 28 -17.66 1.65 4.25
N ASP A 29 -18.54 0.68 4.49
CA ASP A 29 -19.99 0.85 4.29
C ASP A 29 -20.58 1.85 5.31
N VAL A 30 -20.21 1.72 6.58
CA VAL A 30 -20.68 2.62 7.63
C VAL A 30 -20.22 4.05 7.38
N LEU A 31 -19.00 4.24 6.87
CA LEU A 31 -18.51 5.55 6.46
C LEU A 31 -19.22 6.06 5.20
N ASP A 32 -19.52 5.21 4.24
CA ASP A 32 -20.23 5.57 3.01
C ASP A 32 -21.64 6.08 3.32
N ASP A 33 -22.41 5.33 4.12
CA ASP A 33 -23.74 5.68 4.61
C ASP A 33 -23.73 6.98 5.40
N TRP A 34 -22.69 7.20 6.20
CA TRP A 34 -22.52 8.41 7.00
C TRP A 34 -22.25 9.62 6.12
N LEU A 35 -21.38 9.49 5.11
CA LEU A 35 -21.07 10.57 4.18
C LEU A 35 -22.25 10.96 3.29
N ASP A 36 -23.17 10.03 3.01
CA ASP A 36 -24.39 10.32 2.24
C ASP A 36 -25.51 10.93 3.08
N ALA A 37 -25.35 11.04 4.40
CA ALA A 37 -26.37 11.58 5.28
C ALA A 37 -26.52 13.11 5.11
N PRO A 38 -27.76 13.63 4.91
CA PRO A 38 -28.02 15.01 4.48
C PRO A 38 -27.62 16.11 5.49
N GLN A 39 -27.20 15.77 6.71
CA GLN A 39 -26.82 16.72 7.77
C GLN A 39 -25.30 16.78 8.03
N ILE A 40 -24.49 16.05 7.24
CA ILE A 40 -23.08 15.76 7.57
C ILE A 40 -22.07 16.50 6.68
N ASN A 41 -22.54 17.10 5.58
CA ASN A 41 -21.74 17.83 4.58
C ASN A 41 -21.03 19.11 5.08
N THR A 42 -21.02 19.39 6.39
CA THR A 42 -20.54 20.66 6.95
C THR A 42 -19.32 20.54 7.85
N ASN A 43 -18.82 19.34 8.16
CA ASN A 43 -17.65 19.17 9.01
C ASN A 43 -16.47 18.54 8.26
N PRO A 44 -15.33 19.24 8.13
CA PRO A 44 -14.12 18.65 7.56
C PRO A 44 -13.63 17.48 8.42
N LEU A 45 -13.12 16.44 7.75
CA LEU A 45 -12.33 15.40 8.41
C LEU A 45 -11.20 16.07 9.21
N PRO A 46 -10.94 15.64 10.45
CA PRO A 46 -9.93 16.28 11.29
C PRO A 46 -8.52 16.09 10.73
N ASN A 47 -7.67 17.09 11.01
CA ASN A 47 -6.25 17.04 10.71
C ASN A 47 -5.60 15.87 11.45
N HIS A 48 -4.79 15.11 10.73
CA HIS A 48 -4.02 13.98 11.23
C HIS A 48 -3.07 14.40 12.35
N THR A 49 -3.51 14.29 13.61
CA THR A 49 -2.62 14.20 14.76
C THR A 49 -2.52 12.73 15.20
N MET A 50 -1.33 12.30 15.59
CA MET A 50 -0.99 10.91 15.91
C MET A 50 -1.31 10.53 17.37
N ASP A 51 -2.04 11.37 18.11
CA ASP A 51 -2.48 11.01 19.46
C ASP A 51 -3.55 9.91 19.41
N GLU A 52 -3.52 9.04 20.43
CA GLU A 52 -4.23 7.76 20.54
C GLU A 52 -5.60 7.75 19.85
N LYS A 53 -5.69 7.01 18.74
CA LYS A 53 -6.91 6.92 17.92
C LYS A 53 -7.74 5.72 18.36
N PRO A 54 -8.90 5.91 19.01
CA PRO A 54 -9.73 4.81 19.50
C PRO A 54 -10.14 3.82 18.40
N LEU A 55 -10.33 4.32 17.18
CA LEU A 55 -10.63 3.49 16.01
C LEU A 55 -9.46 2.58 15.63
N VAL A 56 -8.22 3.07 15.62
CA VAL A 56 -7.05 2.23 15.32
C VAL A 56 -6.93 1.11 16.36
N GLN A 57 -7.12 1.42 17.64
CA GLN A 57 -7.09 0.41 18.69
C GLN A 57 -8.19 -0.64 18.50
N PHE A 58 -9.42 -0.22 18.17
CA PHE A 58 -10.51 -1.14 17.83
C PHE A 58 -10.18 -2.02 16.63
N LEU A 59 -9.66 -1.43 15.54
CA LEU A 59 -9.28 -2.15 14.33
C LEU A 59 -8.14 -3.14 14.60
N THR A 60 -7.18 -2.80 15.46
CA THR A 60 -6.10 -3.72 15.88
C THR A 60 -6.66 -4.93 16.61
N VAL A 61 -7.58 -4.72 17.55
CA VAL A 61 -8.21 -5.82 18.29
C VAL A 61 -9.04 -6.72 17.36
N GLU A 62 -9.82 -6.15 16.45
CA GLU A 62 -10.60 -6.94 15.49
C GLU A 62 -9.70 -7.64 14.47
N SER A 63 -8.60 -7.02 14.04
CA SER A 63 -7.58 -7.64 13.17
C SER A 63 -6.91 -8.84 13.84
N ALA A 64 -6.61 -8.75 15.14
CA ALA A 64 -6.06 -9.86 15.90
C ALA A 64 -7.06 -11.02 16.03
N LYS A 65 -8.34 -10.72 16.29
CA LYS A 65 -9.42 -11.73 16.34
C LYS A 65 -9.68 -12.38 14.98
N ALA A 66 -9.47 -11.64 13.89
CA ALA A 66 -9.54 -12.16 12.54
C ALA A 66 -8.37 -13.08 12.16
N GLY A 67 -7.33 -13.19 13.02
CA GLY A 67 -6.17 -14.02 12.76
C GLY A 67 -5.14 -13.37 11.84
N ALA A 68 -5.12 -12.03 11.74
CA ALA A 68 -4.12 -11.33 10.94
C ALA A 68 -2.70 -11.57 11.49
N ALA A 69 -1.74 -11.84 10.60
CA ALA A 69 -0.34 -12.05 10.98
C ALA A 69 0.29 -10.81 11.64
N MET A 70 -0.09 -9.61 11.18
CA MET A 70 0.34 -8.32 11.74
C MET A 70 -0.86 -7.39 12.00
N PRO A 71 -1.53 -7.53 13.15
CA PRO A 71 -2.77 -6.80 13.44
C PRO A 71 -2.63 -5.27 13.46
N GLU A 72 -1.53 -4.76 14.04
CA GLU A 72 -1.28 -3.31 14.12
C GLU A 72 -1.05 -2.68 12.74
N LEU A 73 -0.32 -3.37 11.86
CA LEU A 73 -0.08 -2.91 10.50
C LEU A 73 -1.39 -2.88 9.71
N LEU A 74 -2.17 -3.97 9.79
CA LEU A 74 -3.46 -4.06 9.11
C LEU A 74 -4.41 -2.96 9.58
N ALA A 75 -4.49 -2.70 10.88
CA ALA A 75 -5.34 -1.64 11.43
C ALA A 75 -4.97 -0.25 10.90
N ASN A 76 -3.68 0.08 10.86
CA ASN A 76 -3.21 1.34 10.31
C ASN A 76 -3.52 1.47 8.81
N GLN A 77 -3.28 0.41 8.03
CA GLN A 77 -3.60 0.41 6.60
C GLN A 77 -5.10 0.63 6.35
N LEU A 78 -5.96 -0.07 7.07
CA LEU A 78 -7.42 0.11 6.99
C LEU A 78 -7.85 1.54 7.37
N TYR A 79 -7.24 2.09 8.43
CA TYR A 79 -7.49 3.47 8.87
C TYR A 79 -7.11 4.50 7.80
N PHE A 80 -5.91 4.38 7.21
CA PHE A 80 -5.48 5.28 6.13
C PHE A 80 -6.32 5.14 4.87
N MET A 81 -6.68 3.91 4.48
CA MET A 81 -7.57 3.67 3.35
C MET A 81 -8.94 4.31 3.56
N ALA A 82 -9.51 4.20 4.76
CA ALA A 82 -10.80 4.81 5.09
C ALA A 82 -10.76 6.33 4.97
N ILE A 83 -9.67 6.96 5.41
CA ILE A 83 -9.48 8.41 5.32
C ILE A 83 -9.29 8.87 3.89
N ALA A 84 -8.38 8.22 3.16
CA ALA A 84 -8.12 8.57 1.76
C ALA A 84 -9.40 8.45 0.93
N ALA A 85 -10.16 7.37 1.13
CA ALA A 85 -11.42 7.16 0.43
C ALA A 85 -12.49 8.19 0.82
N ALA A 86 -12.63 8.49 2.12
CA ALA A 86 -13.56 9.54 2.58
C ALA A 86 -13.21 10.92 2.01
N GLN A 87 -11.92 11.28 2.01
CA GLN A 87 -11.44 12.52 1.41
C GLN A 87 -11.68 12.55 -0.10
N GLU A 88 -11.45 11.45 -0.80
CA GLU A 88 -11.71 11.33 -2.24
C GLU A 88 -13.20 11.50 -2.57
N LYS A 89 -14.11 10.92 -1.76
CA LYS A 89 -15.56 11.12 -1.91
C LYS A 89 -15.95 12.58 -1.71
N ILE A 90 -15.45 13.23 -0.65
CA ILE A 90 -15.81 14.61 -0.29
C ILE A 90 -15.19 15.63 -1.26
N ASN A 91 -13.89 15.52 -1.54
CA ASN A 91 -13.13 16.53 -2.27
C ASN A 91 -13.31 16.38 -3.78
N HIS A 92 -13.26 15.14 -4.29
CA HIS A 92 -13.31 14.85 -5.72
C HIS A 92 -14.68 14.35 -6.19
N HIS A 93 -15.70 14.33 -5.31
CA HIS A 93 -17.06 13.89 -5.62
C HIS A 93 -17.09 12.49 -6.26
N ASN A 94 -16.19 11.61 -5.82
CA ASN A 94 -16.09 10.25 -6.32
C ASN A 94 -16.86 9.29 -5.39
N PRO A 95 -18.13 8.94 -5.72
CA PRO A 95 -18.95 8.09 -4.86
C PRO A 95 -18.42 6.65 -4.78
N ALA A 96 -17.61 6.22 -5.75
CA ALA A 96 -17.09 4.85 -5.78
C ALA A 96 -15.85 4.65 -4.89
N SER A 97 -15.23 5.72 -4.39
CA SER A 97 -13.98 5.68 -3.61
C SER A 97 -14.05 4.74 -2.40
N LEU A 98 -15.10 4.81 -1.58
CA LEU A 98 -15.30 3.92 -0.41
C LEU A 98 -15.50 2.47 -0.84
N SER A 99 -16.23 2.24 -1.94
CA SER A 99 -16.46 0.89 -2.47
C SER A 99 -15.17 0.24 -3.01
N HIS A 100 -14.28 1.04 -3.63
CA HIS A 100 -12.97 0.59 -4.08
C HIS A 100 -12.05 0.30 -2.89
N ALA A 101 -12.04 1.19 -1.89
CA ALA A 101 -11.28 0.98 -0.67
C ALA A 101 -11.77 -0.27 0.09
N LYS A 102 -13.08 -0.51 0.16
CA LYS A 102 -13.65 -1.76 0.69
C LYS A 102 -13.14 -2.99 -0.05
N SER A 103 -13.07 -2.93 -1.37
CA SER A 103 -12.61 -4.05 -2.20
C SER A 103 -11.11 -4.34 -1.97
N ALA A 104 -10.30 -3.29 -1.91
CA ALA A 104 -8.88 -3.40 -1.56
C ALA A 104 -8.68 -3.91 -0.11
N ALA A 105 -9.50 -3.46 0.83
CA ALA A 105 -9.45 -3.88 2.23
C ALA A 105 -9.79 -5.37 2.37
N LYS A 106 -10.80 -5.86 1.64
CA LYS A 106 -11.08 -7.30 1.58
C LYS A 106 -9.88 -8.09 1.11
N ALA A 107 -9.23 -7.66 0.03
CA ALA A 107 -8.04 -8.34 -0.50
C ALA A 107 -6.90 -8.35 0.54
N LEU A 108 -6.65 -7.20 1.18
CA LEU A 108 -5.62 -7.04 2.20
C LEU A 108 -5.87 -7.90 3.45
N ILE A 109 -7.10 -7.89 3.97
CA ILE A 109 -7.50 -8.74 5.11
C ILE A 109 -7.29 -10.20 4.73
N THR A 110 -7.78 -10.64 3.56
CA THR A 110 -7.60 -12.04 3.15
C THR A 110 -6.14 -12.43 2.95
N ALA A 111 -5.27 -11.50 2.53
CA ALA A 111 -3.83 -11.76 2.41
C ALA A 111 -3.15 -11.85 3.78
N GLN A 112 -3.64 -11.11 4.78
CA GLN A 112 -3.07 -11.10 6.14
C GLN A 112 -3.61 -12.20 7.04
N THR A 113 -4.83 -12.70 6.81
CA THR A 113 -5.48 -13.73 7.64
C THR A 113 -5.30 -15.13 7.09
N LYS A 114 -5.10 -15.29 5.77
CA LYS A 114 -4.79 -16.61 5.21
C LYS A 114 -3.32 -16.92 5.45
N PRO A 115 -3.01 -18.11 5.99
CA PRO A 115 -1.64 -18.57 6.00
C PRO A 115 -1.16 -18.64 4.55
N GLU A 116 -0.02 -18.01 4.28
CA GLU A 116 0.71 -18.18 3.03
C GLU A 116 0.71 -19.68 2.72
N PHE A 117 0.18 -20.07 1.55
CA PHE A 117 0.22 -21.47 1.13
C PHE A 117 1.70 -21.85 1.10
N THR A 118 2.16 -22.47 2.18
CA THR A 118 3.43 -23.19 2.22
C THR A 118 3.23 -24.37 1.29
N LEU A 119 3.42 -24.12 -0.01
CA LEU A 119 3.48 -25.17 -1.01
C LEU A 119 4.50 -26.18 -0.46
N PRO A 120 4.08 -27.42 -0.16
CA PRO A 120 5.02 -28.41 0.31
C PRO A 120 6.10 -28.50 -0.76
N LYS A 121 7.37 -28.40 -0.36
CA LYS A 121 8.58 -28.31 -1.21
C LYS A 121 8.75 -29.45 -2.24
N LYS A 122 7.75 -30.34 -2.39
CA LYS A 122 7.72 -31.50 -3.28
C LYS A 122 7.19 -31.21 -4.70
N HIS A 123 6.59 -30.04 -4.97
CA HIS A 123 5.99 -29.75 -6.30
C HIS A 123 6.66 -28.64 -7.12
N VAL A 124 7.80 -28.11 -6.67
CA VAL A 124 8.53 -27.03 -7.38
C VAL A 124 9.13 -27.49 -8.72
N TYR A 125 9.22 -28.80 -8.98
CA TYR A 125 9.77 -29.33 -10.24
C TYR A 125 8.74 -29.66 -11.33
N ALA A 126 7.44 -29.46 -11.12
CA ALA A 126 6.40 -29.82 -12.10
C ALA A 126 5.94 -28.65 -13.00
N VAL A 127 6.19 -27.39 -12.60
CA VAL A 127 5.68 -26.21 -13.32
C VAL A 127 6.63 -25.74 -14.44
N ALA A 128 7.89 -26.16 -14.43
CA ALA A 128 8.84 -25.79 -15.49
C ALA A 128 8.59 -26.50 -16.83
N ALA A 129 7.82 -27.60 -16.85
CA ALA A 129 7.54 -28.34 -18.09
C ALA A 129 6.31 -27.81 -18.86
N SER A 130 5.34 -27.18 -18.19
CA SER A 130 4.10 -26.73 -18.83
C SER A 130 4.21 -25.37 -19.53
N THR A 131 5.18 -24.53 -19.15
CA THR A 131 5.42 -23.23 -19.81
C THR A 131 6.19 -23.38 -21.13
N ILE A 132 7.01 -24.43 -21.27
CA ILE A 132 7.76 -24.70 -22.51
C ILE A 132 6.82 -25.21 -23.63
N VAL A 133 5.78 -25.97 -23.27
CA VAL A 133 4.84 -26.53 -24.27
C VAL A 133 3.91 -25.46 -24.85
N LEU A 134 3.46 -24.48 -24.05
CA LEU A 134 2.56 -23.43 -24.54
C LEU A 134 3.27 -22.40 -25.44
N VAL A 135 4.53 -22.06 -25.16
CA VAL A 135 5.33 -21.18 -26.02
C VAL A 135 5.73 -21.89 -27.33
N GLY A 136 5.97 -23.21 -27.28
CA GLY A 136 6.26 -24.02 -28.46
C GLY A 136 5.09 -24.10 -29.46
N CYS A 137 3.85 -24.22 -28.98
CA CYS A 137 2.67 -24.29 -29.85
C CYS A 137 2.38 -22.96 -30.59
N ILE A 138 2.68 -21.81 -29.98
CA ILE A 138 2.42 -20.50 -30.59
C ILE A 138 3.49 -20.18 -31.66
N LEU A 139 4.76 -20.51 -31.41
CA LEU A 139 5.84 -20.29 -32.38
C LEU A 139 5.81 -21.31 -33.54
N GLY A 140 5.32 -22.54 -33.30
CA GLY A 140 5.15 -23.53 -34.36
C GLY A 140 4.05 -23.17 -35.37
N TYR A 141 2.98 -22.49 -34.91
CA TYR A 141 1.84 -22.13 -35.77
C TYR A 141 2.16 -20.94 -36.69
N THR A 142 2.94 -19.96 -36.22
CA THR A 142 3.30 -18.77 -37.01
C THR A 142 4.33 -19.06 -38.11
N GLN A 143 5.16 -20.09 -37.92
CA GLN A 143 6.19 -20.48 -38.89
C GLN A 143 5.67 -21.42 -40.00
N TRP A 144 4.58 -22.16 -39.77
CA TRP A 144 3.94 -22.97 -40.81
C TRP A 144 3.07 -22.13 -41.76
N HIS A 145 2.50 -21.01 -41.28
CA HIS A 145 1.56 -20.21 -42.07
C HIS A 145 2.20 -19.03 -42.83
N SER A 146 3.50 -18.77 -42.63
CA SER A 146 4.23 -17.66 -43.27
C SER A 146 5.01 -18.18 -44.48
N ASN A 147 4.28 -18.57 -45.52
CA ASN A 147 4.85 -18.81 -46.85
C ASN A 147 4.11 -17.98 -47.90
N GLU A 148 3.94 -16.69 -47.63
CA GLU A 148 3.55 -15.69 -48.62
C GLU A 148 4.33 -14.38 -48.42
N LYS A 149 5.34 -14.24 -49.28
CA LYS A 149 5.98 -13.03 -49.84
C LYS A 149 6.12 -11.78 -48.95
N THR A 150 7.39 -11.59 -48.55
CA THR A 150 8.18 -10.34 -48.46
C THR A 150 7.55 -9.04 -48.97
N ASP A 151 7.67 -7.99 -48.16
CA ASP A 151 8.24 -6.71 -48.58
C ASP A 151 9.10 -6.11 -47.44
N ASP A 152 10.37 -5.84 -47.75
CA ASP A 152 11.36 -5.16 -46.90
C ASP A 152 11.06 -3.66 -46.83
N TYR A 153 10.93 -3.07 -45.63
CA TYR A 153 11.28 -1.65 -45.43
C TYR A 153 11.89 -1.40 -44.04
N ALA A 154 13.12 -0.89 -44.13
CA ALA A 154 14.04 -0.29 -43.18
C ALA A 154 13.51 0.28 -41.83
N LEU A 155 14.40 0.12 -40.84
CA LEU A 155 14.48 0.87 -39.59
C LEU A 155 14.55 2.39 -39.84
N SER A 156 13.60 3.16 -39.29
CA SER A 156 13.80 4.59 -39.04
C SER A 156 13.18 5.00 -37.70
N THR A 157 14.05 5.39 -36.78
CA THR A 157 13.74 6.25 -35.65
C THR A 157 13.24 7.61 -36.15
N ASN A 158 12.07 8.05 -35.68
CA ASN A 158 11.83 9.46 -35.33
C ASN A 158 10.49 9.64 -34.61
N ALA A 159 10.56 10.47 -33.57
CA ALA A 159 9.45 10.89 -32.72
C ALA A 159 8.38 11.65 -33.51
N THR A 160 7.10 11.38 -33.23
CA THR A 160 6.02 12.37 -33.29
C THR A 160 4.89 11.93 -32.35
N MET A 161 4.50 12.85 -31.46
CA MET A 161 3.40 12.72 -30.51
C MET A 161 2.05 12.48 -31.19
N PRO A 162 1.11 11.79 -30.53
CA PRO A 162 -0.31 12.11 -30.66
C PRO A 162 -0.78 12.83 -29.39
N ALA A 163 -1.35 14.02 -29.61
CA ALA A 163 -2.11 14.76 -28.62
C ALA A 163 -3.29 13.89 -28.14
N SER A 164 -3.32 13.61 -26.84
CA SER A 164 -4.48 13.05 -26.15
C SER A 164 -4.84 13.99 -25.01
N GLY A 165 -6.14 14.24 -24.86
CA GLY A 165 -6.72 15.22 -23.96
C GLY A 165 -6.21 15.09 -22.53
N MET A 166 -6.00 16.25 -21.92
CA MET A 166 -5.57 16.39 -20.53
C MET A 166 -6.61 15.76 -19.59
N VAL A 167 -6.31 14.56 -19.12
CA VAL A 167 -6.68 14.11 -17.78
C VAL A 167 -5.35 14.04 -17.04
N ALA A 168 -5.14 14.90 -16.04
CA ALA A 168 -3.94 14.85 -15.23
C ALA A 168 -3.88 13.49 -14.53
N ASP A 169 -2.97 12.63 -14.98
CA ASP A 169 -2.73 11.32 -14.43
C ASP A 169 -2.11 11.47 -13.03
N ALA A 170 -2.94 11.45 -11.99
CA ALA A 170 -2.52 11.48 -10.58
C ALA A 170 -1.61 10.29 -10.20
N SER A 171 -1.51 9.28 -11.08
CA SER A 171 -0.61 8.13 -10.95
C SER A 171 0.88 8.49 -11.16
N GLN A 172 1.18 9.66 -11.75
CA GLN A 172 2.56 10.13 -11.89
C GLN A 172 3.08 10.86 -10.64
N LEU A 173 2.18 11.45 -9.85
CA LEU A 173 2.49 12.17 -8.60
C LEU A 173 2.49 11.27 -7.36
N THR A 174 1.76 10.15 -7.42
CA THR A 174 1.65 9.16 -6.34
C THR A 174 2.60 8.00 -6.59
N ALA A 175 3.37 7.64 -5.57
CA ALA A 175 4.32 6.54 -5.68
C ALA A 175 3.61 5.18 -5.70
N SER A 176 4.23 4.17 -6.34
CA SER A 176 3.61 2.84 -6.43
C SER A 176 3.47 2.19 -5.04
N PRO A 177 2.36 1.47 -4.76
CA PRO A 177 2.14 0.83 -3.45
C PRO A 177 3.23 -0.18 -3.07
N GLU A 178 3.79 -0.88 -4.05
CA GLU A 178 4.88 -1.84 -3.85
C GLU A 178 6.17 -1.15 -3.40
N GLN A 179 6.57 -0.06 -4.07
CA GLN A 179 7.75 0.72 -3.69
C GLN A 179 7.59 1.36 -2.31
N THR A 180 6.38 1.82 -2.00
CA THR A 180 6.07 2.40 -0.68
C THR A 180 6.17 1.32 0.41
N ALA A 181 5.63 0.12 0.18
CA ALA A 181 5.71 -0.99 1.14
C ALA A 181 7.16 -1.46 1.37
N ALA A 182 7.97 -1.52 0.31
CA ALA A 182 9.39 -1.83 0.42
C ALA A 182 10.15 -0.76 1.22
N LEU A 183 9.82 0.53 1.03
CA LEU A 183 10.38 1.63 1.80
C LEU A 183 10.01 1.53 3.29
N PHE A 184 8.75 1.23 3.61
CA PHE A 184 8.29 0.96 4.98
C PHE A 184 9.06 -0.17 5.64
N ALA A 185 9.23 -1.30 4.93
CA ALA A 185 9.98 -2.44 5.46
C ALA A 185 11.43 -2.06 5.80
N ARG A 186 12.06 -1.24 4.96
CA ARG A 186 13.44 -0.76 5.16
C ARG A 186 13.55 0.18 6.37
N VAL A 187 12.61 1.11 6.54
CA VAL A 187 12.57 2.01 7.71
C VAL A 187 12.36 1.22 9.01
N GLU A 188 11.46 0.24 9.03
CA GLU A 188 11.24 -0.60 10.21
C GLU A 188 12.45 -1.51 10.51
N GLN A 189 13.14 -1.98 9.46
CA GLN A 189 14.39 -2.70 9.63
C GLN A 189 15.45 -1.83 10.29
N MET A 190 15.60 -0.56 9.89
CA MET A 190 16.50 0.40 10.55
C MET A 190 16.16 0.58 12.03
N ARG A 191 14.87 0.64 12.39
CA ARG A 191 14.43 0.77 13.79
C ARG A 191 14.88 -0.39 14.67
N LYS A 192 15.09 -1.57 14.08
CA LYS A 192 15.59 -2.79 14.76
C LYS A 192 17.12 -2.90 14.76
N GLY A 193 17.82 -2.09 13.97
CA GLY A 193 19.27 -2.07 13.88
C GLY A 193 19.89 -0.92 14.68
N ASN A 194 21.21 -0.97 14.86
CA ASN A 194 21.97 0.19 15.32
C ASN A 194 22.44 0.98 14.09
N CYS A 195 21.73 2.07 13.78
CA CYS A 195 21.97 2.89 12.59
C CYS A 195 22.74 4.17 12.92
N GLN A 196 23.81 4.41 12.17
CA GLN A 196 24.50 5.70 12.14
C GLN A 196 23.78 6.59 11.13
N LEU A 197 22.88 7.43 11.65
CA LEU A 197 22.17 8.44 10.89
C LEU A 197 23.12 9.56 10.44
N ILE A 198 22.82 10.16 9.30
CA ILE A 198 23.53 11.33 8.77
C ILE A 198 23.22 12.52 9.67
N GLU A 199 24.25 13.31 9.99
CA GLU A 199 24.07 14.56 10.73
C GLU A 199 23.33 15.59 9.86
N ALA A 200 22.21 16.09 10.36
CA ALA A 200 21.32 16.98 9.60
C ALA A 200 21.93 18.35 9.24
N LEU A 201 23.11 18.70 9.77
CA LEU A 201 23.88 19.89 9.35
C LEU A 201 24.58 19.69 8.00
N GLN A 202 24.85 18.44 7.62
CA GLN A 202 25.57 18.11 6.38
C GLN A 202 24.62 17.98 5.18
N LEU A 203 23.31 18.04 5.41
CA LEU A 203 22.29 17.94 4.37
C LEU A 203 21.92 19.33 3.84
N PRO A 204 21.80 19.51 2.51
CA PRO A 204 21.18 20.69 1.90
C PRO A 204 19.78 20.94 2.48
N ASP A 205 19.42 22.22 2.66
CA ASP A 205 18.14 22.61 3.28
C ASP A 205 16.91 22.03 2.57
N SER A 206 17.00 21.78 1.26
CA SER A 206 15.95 21.13 0.45
C SER A 206 15.67 19.69 0.86
N TYR A 207 16.67 18.95 1.35
CA TYR A 207 16.57 17.53 1.71
C TYR A 207 16.33 17.31 3.20
N LYS A 208 16.63 18.33 4.00
CA LYS A 208 16.55 18.29 5.46
C LYS A 208 15.13 18.01 5.96
N LYS A 209 14.12 18.65 5.36
CA LYS A 209 12.71 18.43 5.74
C LYS A 209 12.31 16.97 5.53
N VAL A 210 12.53 16.45 4.32
CA VAL A 210 12.19 15.07 3.94
C VAL A 210 12.95 14.05 4.80
N TYR A 211 14.23 14.32 5.10
CA TYR A 211 15.03 13.48 6.00
C TYR A 211 14.45 13.40 7.42
N PHE A 212 14.10 14.55 8.01
CA PHE A 212 13.53 14.57 9.36
C PHE A 212 12.16 13.90 9.43
N GLU A 213 11.28 14.19 8.48
CA GLU A 213 9.91 13.64 8.45
C GLU A 213 9.95 12.12 8.16
N ASN A 214 10.72 11.68 7.16
CA ASN A 214 10.61 10.32 6.68
C ASN A 214 11.58 9.34 7.34
N ILE A 215 12.79 9.78 7.71
CA ILE A 215 13.84 8.90 8.26
C ILE A 215 13.93 9.01 9.78
N VAL A 216 13.85 10.22 10.33
CA VAL A 216 13.95 10.42 11.79
C VAL A 216 12.61 10.21 12.48
N MET A 217 11.53 10.76 11.93
CA MET A 217 10.17 10.62 12.48
C MET A 217 9.41 9.39 11.94
N GLY A 218 9.89 8.76 10.86
CA GLY A 218 9.30 7.56 10.28
C GLY A 218 7.97 7.80 9.53
N GLN A 219 7.68 9.04 9.14
CA GLN A 219 6.47 9.39 8.39
C GLN A 219 6.76 9.27 6.89
N ILE A 220 6.25 8.24 6.22
CA ILE A 220 6.58 8.06 4.79
C ILE A 220 5.65 8.93 3.92
N SER A 221 6.24 9.88 3.19
CA SER A 221 5.52 10.73 2.23
C SER A 221 4.88 9.90 1.10
N ILE A 222 3.75 10.38 0.59
CA ILE A 222 2.99 9.79 -0.53
C ILE A 222 3.49 10.35 -1.88
N ASN A 223 4.25 11.45 -1.83
CA ASN A 223 4.83 12.09 -3.00
C ASN A 223 5.98 11.24 -3.56
N ARG A 224 5.94 10.97 -4.86
CA ARG A 224 6.96 10.20 -5.57
C ARG A 224 8.37 10.78 -5.44
N GLU A 225 8.53 12.10 -5.54
CA GLU A 225 9.84 12.77 -5.46
C GLU A 225 10.44 12.63 -4.05
N ASP A 226 9.63 12.83 -3.01
CA ASP A 226 10.04 12.64 -1.62
C ASP A 226 10.43 11.19 -1.34
N GLN A 227 9.70 10.21 -1.90
CA GLN A 227 10.05 8.80 -1.72
C GLN A 227 11.36 8.41 -2.42
N LEU A 228 11.61 8.95 -3.62
CA LEU A 228 12.88 8.72 -4.31
C LEU A 228 14.04 9.33 -3.52
N LEU A 229 13.87 10.55 -3.03
CA LEU A 229 14.85 11.21 -2.18
C LEU A 229 15.07 10.46 -0.86
N THR A 230 14.00 9.94 -0.25
CA THR A 230 14.09 9.13 0.96
C THR A 230 14.90 7.86 0.71
N ASN A 231 14.67 7.16 -0.40
CA ASN A 231 15.48 6.00 -0.77
C ASN A 231 16.96 6.35 -0.93
N GLN A 232 17.27 7.46 -1.61
CA GLN A 232 18.64 7.93 -1.77
C GLN A 232 19.30 8.27 -0.41
N LEU A 233 18.56 8.91 0.49
CA LEU A 233 19.04 9.23 1.84
C LEU A 233 19.25 7.98 2.68
N LEU A 234 18.37 6.98 2.57
CA LEU A 234 18.49 5.68 3.24
C LEU A 234 19.69 4.87 2.78
N ASP A 235 20.09 4.96 1.51
CA ASP A 235 21.28 4.30 0.99
C ASP A 235 22.57 4.86 1.61
N MET A 236 22.55 6.10 2.11
CA MET A 236 23.67 6.73 2.80
C MET A 236 23.72 6.43 4.30
N VAL A 237 22.63 5.91 4.88
CA VAL A 237 22.58 5.49 6.29
C VAL A 237 23.25 4.13 6.46
N LYS A 238 24.22 4.03 7.38
CA LYS A 238 24.89 2.77 7.69
C LYS A 238 24.26 2.14 8.93
N CYS A 239 23.61 0.99 8.74
CA CYS A 239 23.01 0.24 9.83
C CYS A 239 23.76 -1.06 10.10
N ASN A 240 24.03 -1.31 11.38
CA ASN A 240 24.52 -2.60 11.85
C ASN A 240 23.34 -3.39 12.44
N TYR A 241 23.03 -4.52 11.83
CA TYR A 241 21.90 -5.36 12.24
C TYR A 241 22.42 -6.54 13.02
N THR A 242 21.85 -6.78 14.20
CA THR A 242 22.13 -7.98 14.96
C THR A 242 21.70 -9.19 14.13
N PRO A 243 22.60 -10.13 13.81
CA PRO A 243 22.25 -11.28 12.97
C PRO A 243 21.16 -12.10 13.65
N MET A 244 20.16 -12.56 12.88
CA MET A 244 18.96 -13.24 13.39
C MET A 244 19.26 -14.45 14.30
N LEU A 245 20.44 -15.05 14.17
CA LEU A 245 20.89 -16.15 15.02
C LEU A 245 21.11 -15.74 16.49
N MET A 246 21.34 -14.46 16.78
CA MET A 246 21.50 -13.94 18.15
C MET A 246 20.24 -13.32 18.74
N ALA A 247 19.20 -13.08 17.94
CA ALA A 247 17.92 -12.54 18.43
C ALA A 247 17.10 -13.59 19.22
N ASN A 248 17.34 -14.88 18.96
CA ASN A 248 16.64 -16.00 19.61
C ASN A 248 17.50 -16.78 20.62
N SER A 249 18.78 -16.43 20.79
CA SER A 249 19.62 -17.06 21.82
C SER A 249 19.35 -16.38 23.17
N ARG A 250 18.41 -16.93 23.94
CA ARG A 250 18.29 -16.63 25.37
C ARG A 250 19.39 -17.37 26.15
N ASN A 251 20.05 -16.67 27.07
CA ASN A 251 20.65 -17.28 28.27
C ASN A 251 19.55 -17.55 29.30
#